data_AF-A0A941HWN0-F1
#
_entry.id   AF-A0A941HWN0-F1
#
_cell.length_a   1.000
_cell.length_b   1.000
_cell.length_c   1.000
_cell.angle_alpha   90.00
_cell.angle_beta   90.00
_cell.angle_gamma   90.00
#
_symmetry.space_group_name_H-M   'P 1'
#
loop_
_entity.id
_entity.type
_entity.pdbx_description
1 polymer ?
#
loop_
_entity_poly.entity_id
_entity_poly.type
_entity_poly.pdbx_seq_one_letter_code
_entity_poly.pdbx_strand_id
1 'polypeptide(L)'
;MTLAAQMARTVTIDIAKDFSAEPFGRYAAHGPASGEVFRARLERYIRDGSHVLVDIDGVTGLSSSFLDEAFAGLVRHGVLSAADFWNVISIKSERDPSYIDDVEVYVSEAAPN
;
A
#
# COMPACT_ATOMS: atom_id res chain seq x y z
N MET A 1 19.15 -7.33 -13.72
CA MET A 1 17.76 -7.44 -14.19
C MET A 1 16.91 -6.63 -13.25
N THR A 2 16.21 -5.61 -13.74
CA THR A 2 15.39 -4.70 -12.94
C THR A 2 14.16 -5.44 -12.41
N LEU A 3 13.72 -5.16 -11.18
CA LEU A 3 12.57 -5.81 -10.51
C LEU A 3 11.31 -5.85 -11.38
N ALA A 4 11.11 -4.82 -12.23
CA ALA A 4 9.97 -4.70 -13.13
C ALA A 4 9.86 -5.83 -14.18
N ALA A 5 10.95 -6.51 -14.54
CA ALA A 5 10.93 -7.58 -15.55
C ALA A 5 10.48 -8.95 -15.00
N GLN A 6 10.14 -9.04 -13.71
CA GLN A 6 9.89 -10.31 -13.01
C GLN A 6 8.61 -10.28 -12.15
N MET A 7 7.53 -9.62 -12.58
CA MET A 7 6.21 -9.74 -11.92
C MET A 7 5.29 -10.61 -12.78
N ALA A 8 4.93 -11.79 -12.28
CA ALA A 8 4.27 -12.84 -13.07
C ALA A 8 2.75 -12.64 -13.24
N ARG A 9 2.14 -11.77 -12.42
CA ARG A 9 0.70 -11.48 -12.41
C ARG A 9 0.42 -10.09 -11.84
N THR A 10 -0.68 -9.49 -12.28
CA THR A 10 -1.26 -8.30 -11.64
C THR A 10 -2.42 -8.70 -10.74
N VAL A 11 -2.41 -8.24 -9.50
CA VAL A 11 -3.51 -8.40 -8.54
C VAL A 11 -4.12 -7.04 -8.27
N THR A 12 -5.44 -6.93 -8.40
CA THR A 12 -6.17 -5.72 -8.01
C THR A 12 -6.79 -5.93 -6.63
N ILE A 13 -6.68 -4.92 -5.76
CA ILE A 13 -7.32 -4.88 -4.45
C ILE A 13 -8.16 -3.60 -4.40
N ASP A 14 -9.48 -3.73 -4.33
CA ASP A 14 -10.38 -2.61 -4.02
C ASP A 14 -10.44 -2.49 -2.50
N ILE A 15 -9.87 -1.43 -1.92
CA ILE A 15 -9.79 -1.31 -0.46
C ILE A 15 -11.19 -1.38 0.16
N ALA A 16 -12.18 -0.71 -0.43
CA ALA A 16 -13.50 -0.63 0.17
C ALA A 16 -14.27 -1.95 0.12
N LYS A 17 -14.15 -2.70 -0.99
CA LYS A 17 -14.85 -3.98 -1.16
C LYS A 17 -14.11 -5.15 -0.56
N ASP A 18 -12.79 -5.19 -0.71
CA ASP A 18 -11.98 -6.35 -0.37
C ASP A 18 -11.38 -6.27 1.03
N PHE A 19 -11.31 -5.08 1.64
CA PHE A 19 -10.69 -4.87 2.95
C PHE A 19 -11.63 -4.19 3.96
N SER A 20 -11.94 -2.92 3.76
CA SER A 20 -12.87 -2.13 4.56
C SER A 20 -13.20 -0.84 3.85
N ALA A 21 -14.47 -0.42 3.88
CA ALA A 21 -14.88 0.91 3.43
C ALA A 21 -14.35 2.04 4.34
N GLU A 22 -14.02 1.71 5.59
CA GLU A 22 -13.53 2.61 6.64
C GLU A 22 -12.24 2.04 7.26
N PRO A 23 -11.12 2.01 6.53
CA PRO A 23 -9.84 1.60 7.09
C PRO A 23 -9.31 2.67 8.05
N PHE A 24 -8.56 2.27 9.08
CA PHE A 24 -8.21 3.19 10.16
C PHE A 24 -6.83 2.94 10.76
N GLY A 25 -6.14 4.02 11.14
CA GLY A 25 -4.95 3.96 11.99
C GLY A 25 -3.84 3.03 11.50
N ARG A 26 -2.93 2.70 12.42
CA ARG A 26 -1.75 1.86 12.15
C ARG A 26 -1.94 0.43 12.64
N TYR A 27 -2.14 0.31 13.95
CA TYR A 27 -1.87 -0.94 14.65
C TYR A 27 -3.03 -1.94 14.58
N ALA A 28 -2.71 -3.19 14.25
CA ALA A 28 -3.65 -4.30 14.17
C ALA A 28 -4.33 -4.62 15.51
N ALA A 29 -3.69 -4.23 16.63
CA ALA A 29 -4.27 -4.32 17.97
C ALA A 29 -5.56 -3.50 18.12
N HIS A 30 -5.77 -2.49 17.26
CA HIS A 30 -6.97 -1.66 17.27
C HIS A 30 -8.11 -2.24 16.40
N GLY A 31 -7.84 -3.29 15.63
CA GLY A 31 -8.83 -4.05 14.87
C GLY A 31 -8.38 -4.42 13.45
N PRO A 32 -9.25 -5.10 12.69
CA PRO A 32 -8.87 -5.80 11.47
C PRO A 32 -8.68 -4.89 10.25
N ALA A 33 -9.17 -3.65 10.29
CA ALA A 33 -9.08 -2.71 9.17
C ALA A 33 -7.90 -1.73 9.30
N SER A 34 -6.83 -2.14 10.00
CA SER A 34 -5.68 -1.28 10.27
C SER A 34 -4.65 -1.25 9.13
N GLY A 35 -3.79 -0.23 9.14
CA GLY A 35 -2.66 -0.11 8.21
C GLY A 35 -1.73 -1.32 8.25
N GLU A 36 -1.40 -1.86 9.43
CA GLU A 36 -0.55 -3.05 9.58
C GLU A 36 -1.17 -4.29 8.91
N VAL A 37 -2.48 -4.49 9.08
CA VAL A 37 -3.18 -5.63 8.46
C VAL A 37 -3.19 -5.48 6.94
N PHE A 38 -3.43 -4.26 6.45
CA PHE A 38 -3.40 -4.00 5.01
C PHE A 38 -2.00 -4.14 4.43
N ARG A 39 -0.96 -3.62 5.09
CA ARG A 39 0.44 -3.79 4.69
C ARG A 39 0.82 -5.27 4.60
N ALA A 40 0.48 -6.07 5.62
CA ALA A 40 0.76 -7.50 5.62
C ALA A 40 0.09 -8.22 4.44
N ARG A 41 -1.10 -7.75 4.03
CA ARG A 41 -1.78 -8.24 2.83
C ARG A 41 -1.04 -7.85 1.55
N LEU A 42 -0.61 -6.60 1.41
CA LEU A 42 0.21 -6.16 0.27
C LEU A 42 1.50 -6.96 0.16
N GLU A 43 2.21 -7.10 1.28
CA GLU A 43 3.46 -7.83 1.42
C GLU A 43 3.34 -9.28 0.94
N ARG A 44 2.23 -9.96 1.24
CA ARG A 44 1.97 -11.32 0.73
C ARG A 44 1.97 -11.37 -0.80
N TYR A 45 1.25 -10.47 -1.46
CA TYR A 45 1.17 -10.47 -2.92
C TYR A 45 2.50 -10.08 -3.57
N ILE A 46 3.22 -9.13 -2.96
CA ILE A 46 4.55 -8.69 -3.41
C ILE A 46 5.56 -9.84 -3.33
N ARG A 47 5.60 -10.56 -2.19
CA ARG A 47 6.49 -11.72 -2.00
C ARG A 47 6.17 -12.87 -2.94
N ASP A 48 4.91 -13.00 -3.37
CA ASP A 48 4.50 -13.94 -4.41
C ASP A 48 4.91 -13.50 -5.84
N GLY A 49 5.61 -12.38 -6.01
CA GLY A 49 6.03 -11.84 -7.30
C GLY A 49 4.88 -11.23 -8.10
N SER A 50 3.90 -10.63 -7.41
CA SER A 50 2.76 -9.95 -8.04
C SER A 50 3.01 -8.45 -8.10
N HIS A 51 2.62 -7.83 -9.21
CA HIS A 51 2.36 -6.40 -9.24
C HIS A 51 0.98 -6.15 -8.62
N VAL A 52 0.86 -5.15 -7.74
CA VAL A 52 -0.38 -4.87 -6.99
C VAL A 52 -0.97 -3.53 -7.42
N LEU A 53 -2.19 -3.56 -7.96
CA LEU A 53 -3.01 -2.38 -8.17
C LEU A 53 -3.94 -2.18 -6.97
N VAL A 54 -3.80 -1.07 -6.27
CA VAL A 54 -4.64 -0.72 -5.13
C VAL A 54 -5.64 0.35 -5.56
N ASP A 55 -6.93 0.02 -5.55
CA ASP A 55 -8.03 0.96 -5.82
C ASP A 55 -8.57 1.50 -4.50
N ILE A 56 -8.47 2.81 -4.30
CA ILE A 56 -8.89 3.49 -3.07
C ILE A 56 -10.17 4.32 -3.24
N ASP A 57 -10.75 4.39 -4.45
CA ASP A 57 -11.91 5.24 -4.71
C ASP A 57 -13.17 4.84 -3.92
N GLY A 58 -13.26 3.59 -3.48
CA GLY A 58 -14.42 3.14 -2.73
C GLY A 58 -14.47 3.59 -1.27
N VAL A 59 -13.36 4.09 -0.70
CA VAL A 59 -13.26 4.37 0.74
C VAL A 59 -13.96 5.68 1.11
N THR A 60 -14.40 5.80 2.36
CA THR A 60 -15.00 7.05 2.88
C THR A 60 -13.93 8.10 3.19
N GLY A 61 -12.71 7.66 3.51
CA GLY A 61 -11.51 8.47 3.66
C GLY A 61 -10.33 7.64 4.18
N LEU A 62 -9.11 8.11 3.95
CA LEU A 62 -7.89 7.50 4.48
C LEU A 62 -7.16 8.50 5.38
N SER A 63 -6.79 8.05 6.58
CA SER A 63 -5.94 8.86 7.47
C SER A 63 -4.47 8.78 7.05
N SER A 64 -3.70 9.84 7.31
CA SER A 64 -2.24 9.85 7.11
C SER A 64 -1.55 8.68 7.82
N SER A 65 -2.02 8.34 9.02
CA SER A 65 -1.51 7.19 9.78
C SER A 65 -1.73 5.86 9.06
N PHE A 66 -2.90 5.68 8.43
CA PHE A 66 -3.17 4.48 7.64
C PHE A 66 -2.27 4.41 6.41
N LEU A 67 -2.18 5.50 5.63
CA LEU A 67 -1.36 5.56 4.41
C LEU A 67 0.12 5.30 4.71
N ASP A 68 0.64 5.95 5.74
CA ASP A 68 2.03 5.79 6.15
C ASP A 68 2.34 4.35 6.58
N GLU A 69 1.49 3.73 7.40
CA GLU A 69 1.70 2.33 7.80
C GLU A 69 1.50 1.36 6.62
N ALA A 70 0.45 1.53 5.82
CA ALA A 70 0.10 0.64 4.73
C ALA A 70 1.18 0.59 3.63
N PHE A 71 1.69 1.76 3.23
CA PHE A 71 2.54 1.91 2.05
C PHE A 71 4.00 2.16 2.41
N ALA A 72 4.30 3.22 3.16
CA ALA A 72 5.67 3.51 3.58
C ALA A 72 6.19 2.47 4.59
N GLY A 73 5.31 1.81 5.33
CA GLY A 73 5.65 0.64 6.13
C GLY A 73 6.25 -0.50 5.31
N LEU A 74 5.90 -0.68 4.03
CA LEU A 74 6.56 -1.69 3.16
C LEU A 74 8.05 -1.39 2.99
N VAL A 75 8.43 -0.12 2.97
CA VAL A 75 9.83 0.30 2.92
C VAL A 75 10.51 0.12 4.28
N ARG A 76 9.88 0.58 5.37
CA ARG A 76 10.46 0.47 6.72
C ARG A 76 10.69 -0.97 7.17
N HIS A 77 9.83 -1.89 6.71
CA HIS A 77 9.96 -3.32 6.97
C HIS A 77 10.83 -4.07 5.95
N GLY A 78 11.46 -3.37 5.00
CA GLY A 78 12.38 -3.95 4.03
C GLY A 78 11.71 -4.87 2.99
N VAL A 79 10.39 -4.71 2.77
CA VAL A 79 9.66 -5.46 1.74
C VAL A 79 9.99 -4.92 0.35
N LEU A 80 10.09 -3.58 0.22
CA LEU A 80 10.49 -2.88 -0.99
C LEU A 80 11.49 -1.78 -0.65
N SER A 81 12.32 -1.40 -1.61
CA SER A 81 13.04 -0.12 -1.54
C SER A 81 12.09 1.01 -1.95
N ALA A 82 12.31 2.24 -1.47
CA ALA A 82 11.54 3.41 -1.94
C ALA A 82 11.64 3.58 -3.47
N ALA A 83 12.80 3.28 -4.05
CA ALA A 83 13.03 3.33 -5.50
C ALA A 83 12.25 2.26 -6.28
N ASP A 84 11.99 1.10 -5.68
CA ASP A 84 11.26 0.00 -6.33
C ASP A 84 9.75 0.06 -6.08
N PHE A 85 9.28 0.87 -5.13
CA PHE A 85 7.88 0.92 -4.69
C PHE A 85 6.91 1.04 -5.87
N TRP A 86 7.08 2.08 -6.69
CA TRP A 86 6.20 2.37 -7.83
C TRP A 86 6.38 1.42 -9.02
N ASN A 87 7.42 0.57 -9.02
CA ASN A 87 7.56 -0.49 -10.02
C ASN A 87 6.72 -1.72 -9.66
N VAL A 88 6.26 -1.84 -8.42
CA VAL A 88 5.56 -3.01 -7.89
C VAL A 88 4.12 -2.67 -7.51
N ILE A 89 3.86 -1.43 -7.10
CA ILE A 89 2.56 -0.96 -6.66
C ILE A 89 2.08 0.17 -7.57
N SER A 90 0.84 0.06 -8.03
CA SER A 90 0.08 1.15 -8.63
C SER A 90 -1.10 1.51 -7.75
N ILE A 91 -1.44 2.79 -7.65
CA ILE A 91 -2.57 3.27 -6.87
C ILE A 91 -3.55 3.97 -7.81
N LYS A 92 -4.82 3.57 -7.76
CA LYS A 92 -5.94 4.25 -8.40
C LYS A 92 -6.68 5.08 -7.35
N SER A 93 -6.66 6.40 -7.54
CA SER A 93 -7.35 7.38 -6.71
C SER A 93 -7.90 8.52 -7.58
N GLU A 94 -8.97 8.24 -8.33
CA GLU A 94 -9.60 9.22 -9.22
C GLU A 94 -10.47 10.23 -8.44
N ARG A 95 -11.06 9.81 -7.31
CA ARG A 95 -11.91 10.67 -6.48
C ARG A 95 -11.11 11.69 -5.68
N ASP A 96 -9.93 11.31 -5.21
CA ASP A 96 -9.04 12.18 -4.45
C ASP A 96 -7.56 11.86 -4.75
N PRO A 97 -6.97 12.50 -5.78
CA PRO A 97 -5.59 12.24 -6.16
C PRO A 97 -4.55 12.58 -5.06
N SER A 98 -4.91 13.40 -4.06
CA SER A 98 -3.97 13.82 -3.00
C SER A 98 -3.43 12.65 -2.18
N TYR A 99 -4.16 11.54 -2.10
CA TYR A 99 -3.66 10.31 -1.48
C TYR A 99 -2.43 9.73 -2.17
N ILE A 100 -2.28 9.93 -3.49
CA ILE A 100 -1.08 9.50 -4.21
C ILE A 100 0.09 10.41 -3.82
N ASP A 101 -0.13 11.72 -3.74
CA ASP A 101 0.87 12.69 -3.30
C ASP A 101 1.35 12.39 -1.87
N ASP A 102 0.43 12.12 -0.95
CA ASP A 102 0.72 11.74 0.43
C ASP A 102 1.57 10.45 0.48
N VAL A 103 1.18 9.42 -0.28
CA VAL A 103 1.94 8.16 -0.35
C VAL A 103 3.32 8.40 -0.95
N GLU A 104 3.45 9.23 -1.98
CA GLU A 104 4.74 9.58 -2.58
C GLU A 104 5.67 10.22 -1.53
N VAL A 105 5.17 11.20 -0.78
CA VAL A 105 5.93 11.83 0.31
C VAL A 105 6.35 10.78 1.34
N TYR A 106 5.41 10.01 1.89
CA TYR A 106 5.72 9.05 2.95
C TYR A 106 6.69 7.95 2.50
N VAL A 107 6.55 7.45 1.28
CA VAL A 107 7.45 6.44 0.71
C VAL A 107 8.84 7.02 0.47
N SER A 108 8.94 8.27 0.01
CA SER A 108 10.23 8.94 -0.24
C SER A 108 11.02 9.23 1.03
N GLU A 109 10.34 9.50 2.14
CA GLU A 109 10.93 9.77 3.45
C GLU A 109 11.22 8.49 4.26
N ALA A 110 10.68 7.35 3.82
CA ALA A 110 10.86 6.08 4.52
C ALA A 110 12.25 5.48 4.29
N ALA A 111 12.83 4.96 5.37
CA ALA A 111 14.04 4.15 5.34
C ALA A 111 13.80 2.85 6.13
N PRO A 112 14.50 1.75 5.82
CA PRO A 112 14.46 0.54 6.63
C PRO A 112 14.75 0.85 8.11
N ASN A 113 13.94 0.31 9.01
CA ASN A 113 14.11 0.45 10.46
C ASN A 113 15.31 -0.34 10.98
#